data_AF-A0A534R1S3-F1
#
_entry.id   AF-A0A534R1S3-F1
#
_cell.length_a   1.000
_cell.length_b   1.000
_cell.length_c   1.000
_cell.angle_alpha   90.00
_cell.angle_beta   90.00
_cell.angle_gamma   90.00
#
_symmetry.space_group_name_H-M   'P 1'
#
loop_
_entity.id
_entity.type
_entity.pdbx_description
1 polymer ?
#
loop_
_entity_poly.entity_id
_entity_poly.type
_entity_poly.pdbx_seq_one_letter_code
_entity_poly.pdbx_strand_id
1 'polypeptide(L)'
;MSAEERFLLCRPGFYRIDYVINPWMEGNIGRTDGELARRQWETLEEALAARAALQFVEPVPGLPDMPFTANAGLVHGETFIPTRFRVPQRQPETPHLTAWFRERLYRIVELPAEATFEGEGDALFQPGEALLWGGYGVRTSLQAHRDLAELLDVEVVPLRLVDERFYHLDTCFCALPGGRVLYYPEAFDRDSVETIAGRVGARDRFEVDATDALNFACNAVVTNGSFITNF
;
A
#
# COMPACT_ATOMS: atom_id res chain seq x y z
N MET A 1 24.82 -11.99 2.59
CA MET A 1 24.00 -11.84 1.37
C MET A 1 22.68 -11.28 1.83
N SER A 2 22.28 -10.08 1.38
CA SER A 2 20.92 -9.60 1.65
C SER A 2 19.94 -10.61 1.08
N ALA A 3 18.85 -10.89 1.80
CA ALA A 3 17.79 -11.73 1.27
C ALA A 3 17.26 -11.11 -0.05
N GLU A 4 16.91 -11.96 -1.01
CA GLU A 4 16.28 -11.52 -2.25
C GLU A 4 14.91 -10.88 -1.94
N GLU A 5 14.69 -9.66 -2.45
CA GLU A 5 13.41 -8.96 -2.33
C GLU A 5 12.32 -9.75 -3.07
N ARG A 6 11.13 -9.83 -2.47
CA ARG A 6 9.99 -10.61 -2.99
C ARG A 6 8.73 -9.77 -2.97
N PHE A 7 7.99 -9.78 -4.09
CA PHE A 7 6.69 -9.10 -4.22
C PHE A 7 5.57 -10.11 -4.44
N LEU A 8 4.46 -9.93 -3.72
CA LEU A 8 3.20 -10.61 -4.01
C LEU A 8 2.42 -9.79 -5.04
N LEU A 9 1.93 -10.45 -6.08
CA LEU A 9 1.07 -9.86 -7.10
C LEU A 9 -0.18 -10.72 -7.31
N CYS A 10 -1.22 -10.14 -7.91
CA CYS A 10 -2.40 -10.86 -8.37
C CYS A 10 -2.71 -10.43 -9.81
N ARG A 11 -2.90 -11.39 -10.71
CA ARG A 11 -3.23 -11.12 -12.11
C ARG A 11 -4.62 -10.46 -12.21
N PRO A 12 -4.84 -9.53 -13.17
CA PRO A 12 -6.11 -8.82 -13.31
C PRO A 12 -7.21 -9.64 -14.01
N GLY A 13 -7.28 -10.96 -13.78
CA GLY A 13 -8.16 -11.88 -14.52
C GLY A 13 -9.67 -11.59 -14.36
N PHE A 14 -10.06 -10.94 -13.26
CA PHE A 14 -11.44 -10.49 -13.01
C PHE A 14 -11.53 -8.99 -12.73
N TYR A 15 -10.47 -8.22 -13.04
CA TYR A 15 -10.42 -6.79 -12.78
C TYR A 15 -11.49 -6.04 -13.56
N ARG A 16 -12.23 -5.19 -12.86
CA ARG A 16 -13.22 -4.26 -13.40
C ARG A 16 -13.68 -3.31 -12.29
N ILE A 17 -14.19 -2.15 -12.68
CA ILE A 17 -14.83 -1.24 -11.71
C ILE A 17 -16.31 -1.63 -11.62
N ASP A 18 -16.67 -2.36 -10.55
CA ASP A 18 -18.04 -2.84 -10.27
C ASP A 18 -18.82 -1.93 -9.30
N TYR A 19 -18.11 -1.09 -8.57
CA TYR A 19 -18.64 -0.26 -7.48
C TYR A 19 -17.77 0.99 -7.31
N VAL A 20 -18.22 1.92 -6.47
CA VAL A 20 -17.48 3.14 -6.12
C VAL A 20 -17.20 3.13 -4.62
N ILE A 21 -15.91 3.05 -4.28
CA ILE A 21 -15.41 3.08 -2.88
C ILE A 21 -14.26 4.08 -2.68
N ASN A 22 -13.94 4.86 -3.72
CA ASN A 22 -13.05 6.00 -3.70
C ASN A 22 -13.42 6.96 -4.85
N PRO A 23 -12.97 8.23 -4.82
CA PRO A 23 -13.31 9.22 -5.85
C PRO A 23 -12.84 8.85 -7.27
N TRP A 24 -11.76 8.08 -7.43
CA TRP A 24 -11.24 7.69 -8.76
C TRP A 24 -12.15 6.70 -9.49
N MET A 25 -12.99 5.96 -8.75
CA MET A 25 -13.96 5.04 -9.34
C MET A 25 -15.23 5.73 -9.83
N GLU A 26 -15.49 6.98 -9.42
CA GLU A 26 -16.70 7.71 -9.83
C GLU A 26 -16.77 7.88 -11.35
N GLY A 27 -17.93 7.54 -11.92
CA GLY A 27 -18.14 7.60 -13.38
C GLY A 27 -17.37 6.56 -14.20
N ASN A 28 -16.71 5.59 -13.55
CA ASN A 28 -15.89 4.56 -14.20
C ASN A 28 -16.47 3.13 -14.13
N ILE A 29 -17.64 2.93 -13.49
CA ILE A 29 -18.31 1.63 -13.44
C ILE A 29 -18.51 1.07 -14.86
N GLY A 30 -18.06 -0.17 -15.08
CA GLY A 30 -18.19 -0.88 -16.35
C GLY A 30 -17.37 -0.30 -17.51
N ARG A 31 -16.46 0.65 -17.26
CA ARG A 31 -15.65 1.33 -18.30
C ARG A 31 -14.22 0.79 -18.42
N THR A 32 -13.92 -0.33 -17.77
CA THR A 32 -12.60 -0.96 -17.81
C THR A 32 -12.37 -1.67 -19.14
N ASP A 33 -11.24 -1.41 -19.80
CA ASP A 33 -10.73 -2.23 -20.90
C ASP A 33 -9.84 -3.34 -20.32
N GLY A 34 -10.36 -4.57 -20.27
CA GLY A 34 -9.66 -5.71 -19.67
C GLY A 34 -8.38 -6.09 -20.40
N GLU A 35 -8.31 -5.86 -21.71
CA GLU A 35 -7.15 -6.20 -22.53
C GLU A 35 -6.05 -5.13 -22.40
N LEU A 36 -6.43 -3.85 -22.27
CA LEU A 36 -5.50 -2.80 -21.86
C LEU A 36 -4.98 -3.03 -20.43
N ALA A 37 -5.87 -3.36 -19.47
CA ALA A 37 -5.48 -3.60 -18.08
C ALA A 37 -4.49 -4.78 -17.98
N ARG A 38 -4.71 -5.86 -18.73
CA ARG A 38 -3.79 -6.99 -18.83
C ARG A 38 -2.40 -6.55 -19.32
N ARG A 39 -2.33 -5.81 -20.43
CA ARG A 39 -1.04 -5.34 -21.00
C ARG A 39 -0.30 -4.39 -20.05
N GLN A 40 -1.01 -3.48 -19.40
CA GLN A 40 -0.41 -2.56 -18.41
C GLN A 40 0.15 -3.34 -17.21
N TRP A 41 -0.61 -4.30 -16.71
CA TRP A 41 -0.17 -5.15 -15.60
C TRP A 41 1.03 -6.03 -15.99
N GLU A 42 1.06 -6.61 -17.19
CA GLU A 42 2.21 -7.38 -17.69
C GLU A 42 3.47 -6.52 -17.81
N THR A 43 3.33 -5.25 -18.20
CA THR A 43 4.44 -4.29 -18.23
C THR A 43 5.03 -4.08 -16.83
N LEU A 44 4.18 -3.98 -15.80
CA LEU A 44 4.62 -3.90 -14.41
C LEU A 44 5.27 -5.22 -13.94
N GLU A 45 4.68 -6.37 -14.26
CA GLU A 45 5.23 -7.70 -13.94
C GLU A 45 6.64 -7.85 -14.52
N GLU A 46 6.84 -7.52 -15.80
CA GLU A 46 8.14 -7.56 -16.47
C GLU A 46 9.16 -6.63 -15.82
N ALA A 47 8.76 -5.39 -15.48
CA ALA A 47 9.63 -4.42 -14.84
C ALA A 47 10.09 -4.88 -13.45
N LEU A 48 9.22 -5.51 -12.68
CA LEU A 48 9.52 -6.04 -11.35
C LEU A 48 10.32 -7.35 -11.43
N ALA A 49 9.97 -8.27 -12.32
CA ALA A 49 10.65 -9.56 -12.49
C ALA A 49 12.13 -9.41 -12.87
N ALA A 50 12.49 -8.30 -13.53
CA ALA A 50 13.87 -7.97 -13.83
C ALA A 50 14.71 -7.59 -12.59
N ARG A 51 14.07 -7.40 -11.43
CA ARG A 51 14.69 -6.80 -10.23
C ARG A 51 14.42 -7.59 -8.96
N ALA A 52 13.31 -8.30 -8.84
CA ALA A 52 12.91 -8.99 -7.63
C ALA A 52 12.19 -10.29 -7.95
N ALA A 53 12.16 -11.20 -6.97
CA ALA A 53 11.40 -12.44 -7.10
C ALA A 53 9.89 -12.15 -6.96
N LEU A 54 9.09 -12.74 -7.84
CA LEU A 54 7.65 -12.55 -7.84
C LEU A 54 6.94 -13.77 -7.26
N GLN A 55 5.85 -13.50 -6.57
CA GLN A 55 4.93 -14.47 -6.01
C GLN A 55 3.51 -14.08 -6.43
N PHE A 56 2.64 -15.07 -6.62
CA PHE A 56 1.29 -14.83 -7.13
C PHE A 56 0.23 -15.43 -6.22
N VAL A 57 -0.80 -14.66 -5.93
CA VAL A 57 -2.10 -15.16 -5.46
C VAL A 57 -3.06 -15.23 -6.64
N GLU A 58 -3.88 -16.29 -6.65
CA GLU A 58 -4.87 -16.48 -7.70
C GLU A 58 -6.01 -15.46 -7.60
N PRO A 59 -6.42 -14.82 -8.71
CA PRO A 59 -7.57 -13.93 -8.70
C PRO A 59 -8.86 -14.72 -8.44
N VAL A 60 -9.82 -14.09 -7.77
CA VAL A 60 -11.10 -14.73 -7.39
C VAL A 60 -12.26 -14.05 -8.12
N PRO A 61 -13.15 -14.81 -8.78
CA PRO A 61 -14.34 -14.25 -9.41
C PRO A 61 -15.19 -13.45 -8.41
N GLY A 62 -15.56 -12.23 -8.79
CA GLY A 62 -16.37 -11.35 -7.94
C GLY A 62 -15.55 -10.46 -6.99
N LEU A 63 -14.22 -10.60 -6.96
CA LEU A 63 -13.30 -9.75 -6.19
C LEU A 63 -12.38 -8.98 -7.14
N PRO A 64 -12.90 -7.92 -7.79
CA PRO A 64 -12.15 -7.24 -8.85
C PRO A 64 -10.94 -6.46 -8.34
N ASP A 65 -10.89 -6.10 -7.05
CA ASP A 65 -9.78 -5.35 -6.45
C ASP A 65 -8.64 -6.24 -5.90
N MET A 66 -8.73 -7.58 -6.03
CA MET A 66 -7.65 -8.51 -5.67
C MET A 66 -6.26 -8.17 -6.27
N PRO A 67 -6.13 -7.58 -7.48
CA PRO A 67 -4.85 -7.09 -8.01
C PRO A 67 -4.12 -6.09 -7.10
N PHE A 68 -4.83 -5.34 -6.26
CA PHE A 68 -4.26 -4.36 -5.33
C PHE A 68 -3.76 -5.03 -4.05
N THR A 69 -2.73 -5.86 -4.22
CA THR A 69 -2.13 -6.71 -3.17
C THR A 69 -1.41 -5.95 -2.06
N ALA A 70 -1.06 -4.67 -2.27
CA ALA A 70 -0.58 -3.78 -1.21
C ALA A 70 -1.56 -3.72 -0.02
N ASN A 71 -2.86 -3.90 -0.27
CA ASN A 71 -3.86 -3.90 0.80
C ASN A 71 -4.15 -5.27 1.39
N ALA A 72 -3.37 -6.32 1.07
CA ALA A 72 -3.58 -7.65 1.63
C ALA A 72 -3.38 -7.67 3.16
N GLY A 73 -2.42 -6.89 3.62
CA GLY A 73 -1.99 -6.84 5.01
C GLY A 73 -0.61 -6.20 5.08
N LEU A 74 0.07 -6.42 6.21
CA LEU A 74 1.44 -5.97 6.44
C LEU A 74 2.34 -7.15 6.78
N VAL A 75 3.48 -7.22 6.13
CA VAL A 75 4.50 -8.23 6.40
C VAL A 75 5.63 -7.63 7.24
N HIS A 76 5.99 -8.29 8.34
CA HIS A 76 7.20 -7.98 9.11
C HIS A 76 7.90 -9.26 9.56
N GLY A 77 9.06 -9.54 8.96
CA GLY A 77 9.77 -10.81 9.13
C GLY A 77 8.89 -11.98 8.66
N GLU A 78 8.63 -12.93 9.55
CA GLU A 78 7.75 -14.09 9.30
C GLU A 78 6.31 -13.84 9.76
N THR A 79 5.97 -12.62 10.19
CA THR A 79 4.63 -12.24 10.64
C THR A 79 3.86 -11.61 9.50
N PHE A 80 2.61 -12.03 9.30
CA PHE A 80 1.65 -11.38 8.42
C PHE A 80 0.45 -10.90 9.24
N ILE A 81 0.15 -9.60 9.11
CA ILE A 81 -0.99 -8.97 9.75
C ILE A 81 -2.05 -8.72 8.68
N PRO A 82 -3.16 -9.48 8.66
CA PRO A 82 -4.16 -9.35 7.62
C PRO A 82 -4.89 -8.01 7.72
N THR A 83 -5.30 -7.50 6.57
CA THR A 83 -6.17 -6.34 6.45
C THR A 83 -7.56 -6.58 7.06
N ARG A 84 -8.11 -5.55 7.71
CA ARG A 84 -9.53 -5.43 8.06
C ARG A 84 -10.10 -4.24 7.29
N PHE A 85 -10.58 -4.52 6.08
CA PHE A 85 -11.11 -3.50 5.15
C PHE A 85 -12.26 -2.70 5.76
N ARG A 86 -12.21 -1.38 5.55
CA ARG A 86 -13.29 -0.46 5.94
C ARG A 86 -14.55 -0.69 5.10
N VAL A 87 -14.38 -1.04 3.84
CA VAL A 87 -15.47 -1.17 2.86
C VAL A 87 -15.87 -2.64 2.68
N PRO A 88 -17.18 -2.97 2.73
CA PRO A 88 -17.65 -4.35 2.67
C PRO A 88 -17.35 -5.05 1.33
N GLN A 89 -17.15 -4.28 0.25
CA GLN A 89 -16.85 -4.81 -1.08
C GLN A 89 -15.52 -5.58 -1.12
N ARG A 90 -14.53 -5.16 -0.32
CA ARG A 90 -13.19 -5.76 -0.29
C ARG A 90 -12.99 -6.76 0.85
N GLN A 91 -13.86 -6.76 1.86
CA GLN A 91 -13.78 -7.70 3.00
C GLN A 91 -13.66 -9.19 2.60
N PRO A 92 -14.34 -9.69 1.54
CA PRO A 92 -14.19 -11.07 1.13
C PRO A 92 -12.81 -11.44 0.57
N GLU A 93 -11.92 -10.47 0.30
CA GLU A 93 -10.54 -10.72 -0.12
C GLU A 93 -9.67 -11.26 1.03
N THR A 94 -9.90 -10.76 2.26
CA THR A 94 -9.08 -11.07 3.44
C THR A 94 -8.89 -12.58 3.67
N PRO A 95 -9.93 -13.45 3.62
CA PRO A 95 -9.74 -14.88 3.81
C PRO A 95 -8.84 -15.53 2.75
N HIS A 96 -8.93 -15.10 1.49
CA HIS A 96 -8.10 -15.64 0.40
C HIS A 96 -6.63 -15.25 0.57
N LEU A 97 -6.38 -13.98 0.87
CA LEU A 97 -5.03 -13.46 1.09
C LEU A 97 -4.41 -14.08 2.35
N THR A 98 -5.17 -14.20 3.43
CA THR A 98 -4.74 -14.85 4.67
C THR A 98 -4.41 -16.33 4.47
N ALA A 99 -5.23 -17.06 3.69
CA ALA A 99 -4.95 -18.45 3.34
C ALA A 99 -3.63 -18.59 2.57
N TRP A 100 -3.39 -17.71 1.60
CA TRP A 100 -2.16 -17.69 0.81
C TRP A 100 -0.90 -17.54 1.67
N PHE A 101 -0.91 -16.63 2.64
CA PHE A 101 0.20 -16.42 3.58
C PHE A 101 0.35 -17.60 4.55
N ARG A 102 -0.76 -18.18 5.04
CA ARG A 102 -0.75 -19.34 5.93
C ARG A 102 -0.15 -20.58 5.26
N GLU A 103 -0.48 -20.84 4.01
CA GLU A 103 0.10 -21.94 3.20
C GLU A 103 1.61 -21.80 3.02
N ARG A 104 2.14 -20.58 3.11
CA ARG A 104 3.57 -20.24 3.04
C ARG A 104 4.21 -20.11 4.41
N LEU A 105 3.55 -20.61 5.45
CA LEU A 105 4.05 -20.71 6.82
C LEU A 105 4.32 -19.36 7.51
N TYR A 106 3.70 -18.28 7.04
CA TYR A 106 3.71 -17.02 7.79
C TYR A 106 2.89 -17.17 9.08
N ARG A 107 3.38 -16.54 10.15
CA ARG A 107 2.63 -16.36 11.39
C ARG A 107 1.56 -15.31 11.17
N ILE A 108 0.31 -15.75 11.05
CA ILE A 108 -0.85 -14.86 10.93
C ILE A 108 -1.16 -14.27 12.30
N VAL A 109 -1.13 -12.94 12.43
CA VAL A 109 -1.49 -12.24 13.66
C VAL A 109 -2.48 -11.12 13.34
N GLU A 110 -3.68 -11.24 13.89
CA GLU A 110 -4.71 -10.21 13.75
C GLU A 110 -4.48 -9.08 14.77
N LEU A 111 -4.82 -7.84 14.40
CA LEU A 111 -4.79 -6.73 15.34
C LEU A 111 -5.87 -6.94 16.42
N PRO A 112 -5.55 -6.74 17.71
CA PRO A 112 -6.44 -7.04 18.83
C PRO A 112 -7.69 -6.16 18.87
N ALA A 113 -7.59 -4.88 18.47
CA ALA A 113 -8.78 -4.06 18.35
C ALA A 113 -9.56 -4.41 17.07
N GLU A 114 -10.89 -4.28 17.13
CA GLU A 114 -11.79 -4.31 15.96
C GLU A 114 -11.70 -3.02 15.14
N ALA A 115 -10.47 -2.63 14.81
CA ALA A 115 -10.12 -1.40 14.11
C ALA A 115 -9.88 -1.69 12.61
N THR A 116 -10.24 -0.74 11.74
CA THR A 116 -9.91 -0.86 10.31
C THR A 116 -8.41 -0.67 10.11
N PHE A 117 -7.86 -1.48 9.21
CA PHE A 117 -6.45 -1.49 8.83
C PHE A 117 -6.33 -2.03 7.41
N GLU A 118 -5.77 -1.27 6.47
CA GLU A 118 -5.72 -1.63 5.05
C GLU A 118 -4.31 -1.94 4.53
N GLY A 119 -3.46 -2.50 5.41
CA GLY A 119 -2.18 -3.11 5.05
C GLY A 119 -1.10 -2.12 4.62
N GLU A 120 -0.20 -2.59 3.76
CA GLU A 120 0.93 -1.81 3.23
C GLU A 120 0.50 -0.62 2.35
N GLY A 121 -0.75 -0.56 1.90
CA GLY A 121 -1.29 0.68 1.30
C GLY A 121 -1.39 1.84 2.31
N ASP A 122 -1.54 1.55 3.60
CA ASP A 122 -1.65 2.56 4.68
C ASP A 122 -0.51 2.50 5.70
N ALA A 123 0.42 1.55 5.58
CA ALA A 123 1.51 1.35 6.53
C ALA A 123 2.81 0.99 5.79
N LEU A 124 3.71 1.96 5.66
CA LEU A 124 4.92 1.86 4.85
C LEU A 124 6.16 1.87 5.73
N PHE A 125 6.93 0.77 5.72
CA PHE A 125 8.21 0.72 6.41
C PHE A 125 9.22 1.67 5.76
N GLN A 126 9.97 2.39 6.59
CA GLN A 126 11.15 3.13 6.15
C GLN A 126 12.25 2.12 5.78
N PRO A 127 12.73 2.09 4.52
CA PRO A 127 13.70 1.08 4.13
C PRO A 127 15.00 1.16 4.95
N GLY A 128 15.32 0.05 5.64
CA GLY A 128 16.50 -0.07 6.49
C GLY A 128 16.34 0.42 7.93
N GLU A 129 15.12 0.81 8.35
CA GLU A 129 14.84 1.33 9.69
C GLU A 129 13.67 0.59 10.34
N ALA A 130 13.66 0.51 11.68
CA ALA A 130 12.54 0.00 12.46
C ALA A 130 11.46 1.09 12.68
N LEU A 131 11.10 1.77 11.60
CA LEU A 131 10.14 2.87 11.57
C LEU A 131 9.06 2.57 10.52
N LEU A 132 7.81 2.70 10.94
CA LEU A 132 6.63 2.52 10.11
C LEU A 132 5.88 3.84 9.98
N TRP A 133 5.70 4.33 8.77
CA TRP A 133 4.82 5.47 8.48
C TRP A 133 3.38 4.96 8.35
N GLY A 134 2.45 5.48 9.14
CA GLY A 134 1.08 4.97 9.22
C GLY A 134 0.03 6.00 8.81
N GLY A 135 -0.58 5.85 7.64
CA GLY A 135 -1.70 6.65 7.16
C GLY A 135 -2.97 6.39 7.98
N TYR A 136 -3.73 7.44 8.29
CA TYR A 136 -5.06 7.30 8.88
C TYR A 136 -6.00 8.43 8.47
N GLY A 137 -7.30 8.23 8.68
CA GLY A 137 -8.33 9.26 8.48
C GLY A 137 -9.39 8.87 7.46
N VAL A 138 -9.01 8.14 6.40
CA VAL A 138 -9.94 7.72 5.34
C VAL A 138 -10.25 6.21 5.41
N ARG A 139 -9.21 5.36 5.48
CA ARG A 139 -9.33 3.90 5.46
C ARG A 139 -8.90 3.27 6.79
N THR A 140 -7.61 3.34 7.12
CA THR A 140 -7.07 2.84 8.39
C THR A 140 -7.42 3.75 9.56
N SER A 141 -7.71 3.12 10.70
CA SER A 141 -8.00 3.78 11.96
C SER A 141 -6.73 4.10 12.74
N LEU A 142 -6.72 5.20 13.51
CA LEU A 142 -5.57 5.57 14.35
C LEU A 142 -5.24 4.50 15.42
N GLN A 143 -6.23 3.73 15.87
CA GLN A 143 -6.01 2.67 16.86
C GLN A 143 -5.14 1.54 16.28
N ALA A 144 -5.27 1.22 14.99
CA ALA A 144 -4.43 0.20 14.34
C ALA A 144 -2.93 0.49 14.50
N HIS A 145 -2.52 1.76 14.47
CA HIS A 145 -1.12 2.17 14.62
C HIS A 145 -0.56 1.89 16.01
N ARG A 146 -1.38 1.98 17.06
CA ARG A 146 -0.97 1.61 18.42
C ARG A 146 -0.76 0.11 18.54
N ASP A 147 -1.71 -0.65 18.01
CA ASP A 147 -1.67 -2.10 18.00
C ASP A 147 -0.46 -2.61 17.20
N LEU A 148 -0.14 -1.98 16.07
CA LEU A 148 1.05 -2.27 15.26
C LEU A 148 2.35 -2.00 16.02
N ALA A 149 2.44 -0.85 16.70
CA ALA A 149 3.64 -0.50 17.46
C ALA A 149 3.93 -1.52 18.57
N GLU A 150 2.90 -1.93 19.32
CA GLU A 150 3.03 -2.94 20.38
C GLU A 150 3.33 -4.33 19.83
N LEU A 151 2.65 -4.73 18.75
CA LEU A 151 2.79 -6.06 18.17
C LEU A 151 4.15 -6.29 17.49
N LEU A 152 4.67 -5.27 16.82
CA LEU A 152 5.88 -5.37 16.01
C LEU A 152 7.14 -4.88 16.73
N ASP A 153 7.00 -4.19 17.87
CA ASP A 153 8.10 -3.52 18.57
C ASP A 153 8.86 -2.55 17.65
N VAL A 154 8.09 -1.76 16.88
CA VAL A 154 8.61 -0.75 15.94
C VAL A 154 8.03 0.62 16.27
N GLU A 155 8.76 1.68 15.92
CA GLU A 155 8.20 3.01 15.96
C GLU A 155 7.13 3.15 14.87
N VAL A 156 5.93 3.60 15.22
CA VAL A 156 4.87 3.93 14.25
C VAL A 156 4.62 5.43 14.28
N VAL A 157 4.75 6.08 13.13
CA VAL A 157 4.54 7.52 12.95
C VAL A 157 3.20 7.73 12.24
N PRO A 158 2.13 8.11 12.96
CA PRO A 158 0.82 8.30 12.36
C PRO A 158 0.78 9.60 11.54
N LEU A 159 0.29 9.51 10.30
CA LEU A 159 0.12 10.62 9.37
C LEU A 159 -1.35 10.71 8.94
N ARG A 160 -1.99 11.87 9.17
CA ARG A 160 -3.40 12.08 8.88
C ARG A 160 -3.61 12.51 7.43
N LEU A 161 -4.34 11.70 6.69
CA LEU A 161 -4.80 12.01 5.34
C LEU A 161 -6.07 12.88 5.42
N VAL A 162 -6.10 13.97 4.65
CA VAL A 162 -7.21 14.95 4.64
C VAL A 162 -7.88 15.12 3.29
N ASP A 163 -7.36 14.47 2.24
CA ASP A 163 -7.90 14.52 0.89
C ASP A 163 -8.37 13.13 0.47
N GLU A 164 -9.66 12.99 0.15
CA GLU A 164 -10.26 11.70 -0.24
C GLU A 164 -9.72 11.13 -1.55
N ARG A 165 -9.07 11.94 -2.39
CA ARG A 165 -8.36 11.46 -3.58
C ARG A 165 -7.12 10.65 -3.19
N PHE A 166 -6.50 10.98 -2.08
CA PHE A 166 -5.33 10.31 -1.53
C PHE A 166 -5.73 9.48 -0.30
N TYR A 167 -6.62 8.51 -0.53
CA TYR A 167 -7.32 7.75 0.51
C TYR A 167 -6.48 6.66 1.19
N HIS A 168 -5.35 6.32 0.59
CA HIS A 168 -4.32 5.43 1.14
C HIS A 168 -2.99 6.16 1.19
N LEU A 169 -2.15 5.88 2.20
CA LEU A 169 -0.84 6.51 2.35
C LEU A 169 0.03 6.37 1.10
N ASP A 170 0.07 5.19 0.50
CA ASP A 170 0.89 4.87 -0.68
C ASP A 170 0.50 5.64 -1.95
N THR A 171 -0.64 6.33 -1.96
CA THR A 171 -1.06 7.18 -3.09
C THR A 171 -0.40 8.56 -3.06
N CYS A 172 0.09 9.00 -1.90
CA CYS A 172 0.66 10.33 -1.68
C CYS A 172 1.96 10.34 -0.89
N PHE A 173 2.50 9.18 -0.53
CA PHE A 173 3.74 9.04 0.23
C PHE A 173 4.48 7.76 -0.17
N CYS A 174 5.79 7.86 -0.34
CA CYS A 174 6.69 6.77 -0.65
C CYS A 174 7.95 6.90 0.20
N ALA A 175 8.21 5.90 1.03
CA ALA A 175 9.45 5.82 1.80
C ALA A 175 10.59 5.34 0.90
N LEU A 176 11.72 6.05 0.92
CA LEU A 176 12.87 5.80 0.06
C LEU A 176 14.10 5.39 0.88
N PRO A 177 15.03 4.59 0.33
CA PRO A 177 16.27 4.22 1.01
C PRO A 177 17.08 5.42 1.49
N GLY A 178 17.71 5.28 2.66
CA GLY A 178 18.56 6.32 3.27
C GLY A 178 17.77 7.40 4.00
N GLY A 179 16.65 7.05 4.62
CA GLY A 179 15.82 7.98 5.41
C GLY A 179 15.06 9.02 4.57
N ARG A 180 15.01 8.84 3.24
CA ARG A 180 14.39 9.80 2.30
C ARG A 180 12.90 9.51 2.13
N VAL A 181 12.14 10.51 1.71
CA VAL A 181 10.71 10.37 1.41
C VAL A 181 10.33 11.15 0.16
N LEU A 182 9.40 10.61 -0.63
CA LEU A 182 8.70 11.31 -1.71
C LEU A 182 7.23 11.43 -1.31
N TYR A 183 6.67 12.64 -1.27
CA TYR A 183 5.30 12.82 -0.79
C TYR A 183 4.63 14.06 -1.36
N TYR A 184 3.30 14.07 -1.40
CA TYR A 184 2.48 15.24 -1.73
C TYR A 184 1.99 15.91 -0.43
N PRO A 185 2.52 17.09 -0.04
CA PRO A 185 2.21 17.69 1.26
C PRO A 185 0.72 18.00 1.49
N GLU A 186 -0.01 18.40 0.45
CA GLU A 186 -1.42 18.81 0.59
C GLU A 186 -2.39 17.64 0.82
N ALA A 187 -1.94 16.39 0.70
CA ALA A 187 -2.71 15.22 1.12
C ALA A 187 -2.81 15.07 2.64
N PHE A 188 -1.98 15.79 3.40
CA PHE A 188 -1.82 15.66 4.84
C PHE A 188 -2.35 16.86 5.61
N ASP A 189 -2.74 16.65 6.88
CA ASP A 189 -2.93 17.78 7.78
C ASP A 189 -1.60 18.45 8.16
N ARG A 190 -1.69 19.67 8.68
CA ARG A 190 -0.52 20.48 9.03
C ARG A 190 0.40 19.77 10.02
N ASP A 191 -0.16 19.13 11.04
CA ASP A 191 0.62 18.44 12.08
C ASP A 191 1.41 17.26 11.50
N SER A 192 0.85 16.54 10.52
CA SER A 192 1.52 15.46 9.81
C SER A 192 2.64 15.97 8.91
N VAL A 193 2.43 17.09 8.21
CA VAL A 193 3.50 17.75 7.43
C VAL A 193 4.65 18.20 8.34
N GLU A 194 4.34 18.82 9.49
CA GLU A 194 5.34 19.23 10.48
C GLU A 194 6.07 18.00 11.07
N THR A 195 5.36 16.89 11.28
CA THR A 195 5.94 15.61 11.74
C THR A 195 6.95 15.05 10.73
N ILE A 196 6.60 15.02 9.44
CA ILE A 196 7.52 14.60 8.37
C ILE A 196 8.73 15.54 8.32
N ALA A 197 8.50 16.86 8.37
CA ALA A 197 9.55 17.86 8.31
C ALA A 197 10.51 17.84 9.51
N GLY A 198 10.02 17.44 10.69
CA GLY A 198 10.83 17.28 11.90
C GLY A 198 11.69 16.00 11.92
N ARG A 199 11.33 14.99 11.12
CA ARG A 199 12.03 13.69 11.06
C ARG A 199 12.98 13.58 9.89
N VAL A 200 12.58 14.02 8.71
CA VAL A 200 13.36 13.89 7.48
C VAL A 200 13.93 15.24 7.11
N GLY A 201 15.23 15.36 6.82
CA GLY A 201 15.86 16.64 6.47
C GLY A 201 15.36 17.21 5.14
N ALA A 202 15.39 18.54 4.97
CA ALA A 202 14.85 19.20 3.76
C ALA A 202 15.47 18.74 2.43
N ARG A 203 16.69 18.21 2.43
CA ARG A 203 17.36 17.66 1.24
C ARG A 203 16.90 16.25 0.87
N ASP A 204 16.26 15.58 1.82
CA ASP A 204 15.83 14.18 1.77
C ASP A 204 14.30 14.04 1.68
N ARG A 205 13.59 15.18 1.67
CA ARG A 205 12.15 15.29 1.42
C ARG A 205 11.91 15.76 -0.01
N PHE A 206 11.40 14.87 -0.85
CA PHE A 206 11.00 15.19 -2.22
C PHE A 206 9.51 15.48 -2.25
N GLU A 207 9.16 16.76 -2.39
CA GLU A 207 7.76 17.20 -2.46
C GLU A 207 7.27 17.12 -3.90
N VAL A 208 6.14 16.43 -4.08
CA VAL A 208 5.46 16.24 -5.36
C VAL A 208 4.43 17.35 -5.54
N ASP A 209 4.26 17.85 -6.75
CA ASP A 209 3.20 18.82 -7.05
C ASP A 209 1.85 18.13 -7.34
N ALA A 210 0.77 18.91 -7.44
CA ALA A 210 -0.55 18.34 -7.70
C ALA A 210 -0.65 17.63 -9.06
N THR A 211 0.13 18.03 -10.07
CA THR A 211 0.10 17.42 -11.41
C THR A 211 0.61 15.99 -11.34
N ASP A 212 1.76 15.80 -10.71
CA ASP A 212 2.38 14.49 -10.57
C ASP A 212 1.62 13.63 -9.54
N ALA A 213 1.17 14.22 -8.44
CA ALA A 213 0.40 13.51 -7.41
C ALA A 213 -0.90 12.93 -7.97
N LEU A 214 -1.63 13.67 -8.81
CA LEU A 214 -2.86 13.19 -9.46
C LEU A 214 -2.61 12.12 -10.52
N ASN A 215 -1.36 11.92 -10.96
CA ASN A 215 -0.95 10.82 -11.81
C ASN A 215 -0.33 9.65 -11.03
N PHE A 216 -0.52 9.62 -9.70
CA PHE A 216 0.00 8.58 -8.81
C PHE A 216 1.52 8.50 -8.75
N ALA A 217 2.23 9.62 -8.90
CA ALA A 217 3.70 9.67 -8.84
C ALA A 217 4.29 9.06 -7.55
N CYS A 218 3.61 9.26 -6.42
CA CYS A 218 3.99 8.68 -5.14
C CYS A 218 3.70 7.18 -5.03
N ASN A 219 2.80 6.62 -5.84
CA ASN A 219 2.47 5.19 -5.82
C ASN A 219 3.50 4.39 -6.60
N ALA A 220 4.68 4.29 -5.99
CA ALA A 220 5.87 3.75 -6.64
C ALA A 220 6.40 2.51 -5.91
N VAL A 221 6.90 1.56 -6.69
CA VAL A 221 7.66 0.43 -6.17
C VAL A 221 9.15 0.78 -6.20
N VAL A 222 9.79 0.66 -5.04
CA VAL A 222 11.22 0.94 -4.86
C VAL A 222 11.95 -0.36 -4.59
N THR A 223 12.77 -0.81 -5.52
CA THR A 223 13.46 -2.10 -5.44
C THR A 223 14.78 -2.07 -6.19
N ASN A 224 15.84 -2.63 -5.60
CA ASN A 224 17.16 -2.77 -6.22
C ASN A 224 17.65 -1.53 -7.00
N GLY A 225 17.57 -0.37 -6.35
CA GLY A 225 18.03 0.91 -6.92
C GLY A 225 17.12 1.51 -8.00
N SER A 226 15.94 0.92 -8.22
CA SER A 226 14.95 1.38 -9.20
C SER A 226 13.73 1.97 -8.49
N PHE A 227 13.11 2.93 -9.18
CA PHE A 227 11.87 3.58 -8.80
C PHE A 227 10.89 3.37 -9.96
N ILE A 228 9.84 2.59 -9.76
CA ILE A 228 8.87 2.19 -10.78
C ILE A 228 7.52 2.79 -10.41
N THR A 229 6.99 3.66 -11.26
CA THR A 229 5.70 4.33 -11.07
C THR A 229 5.03 4.56 -12.43
N ASN A 230 3.84 5.15 -12.41
CA ASN A 230 3.04 5.44 -13.59
C ASN A 230 3.57 6.68 -14.35
N PHE A 231 4.37 6.51 -15.41
CA PHE A 231 4.63 7.52 -16.47
C PHE A 231 5.05 6.84 -17.78
#